data_AF-A0A916JNJ7-F1
#
_entry.id   AF-A0A916JNJ7-F1
#
_cell.length_a   1.000
_cell.length_b   1.000
_cell.length_c   1.000
_cell.angle_alpha   90.00
_cell.angle_beta   90.00
_cell.angle_gamma   90.00
#
_symmetry.space_group_name_H-M   'P 1'
#
loop_
_entity.id
_entity.type
_entity.pdbx_description
1 polymer ?
#
loop_
_entity_poly.entity_id
_entity_poly.type
_entity_poly.pdbx_seq_one_letter_code
_entity_poly.pdbx_strand_id
1 'polypeptide(L)'
;MPMEELLDADIRQKKLKWIELIPAFLVLLLLIWKIQKSLAEHYLFESLSAVGFALVGIAGAIYFFNKSIYYYTLLVVFIAGLIGLLNFTPVKYSFSVIFIRFDPVFLVLLGVHLIVFYKSIESRAQRNKEASRHQQIDSFKSKFRDKTVDELKALTQTKGFREEAKQAATELLKEKGH
;
A
#
# COMPACT_ATOMS: atom_id res chain seq x y z
N MET A 1 -15.39 1.94 22.09
CA MET A 1 -14.19 2.36 21.34
C MET A 1 -14.08 3.87 21.47
N PRO A 2 -12.95 4.42 21.95
CA PRO A 2 -12.80 5.86 22.11
C PRO A 2 -12.78 6.53 20.73
N MET A 3 -13.49 7.65 20.60
CA MET A 3 -13.68 8.38 19.34
C MET A 3 -12.36 8.84 18.68
N GLU A 4 -11.29 8.95 19.47
CA GLU A 4 -9.92 9.25 19.01
C GLU A 4 -9.32 8.13 18.14
N GLU A 5 -9.58 6.86 18.44
CA GLU A 5 -8.99 5.72 17.71
C GLU A 5 -9.58 5.59 16.29
N LEU A 6 -10.86 5.94 16.13
CA LEU A 6 -11.52 5.99 14.83
C LEU A 6 -11.00 7.15 13.96
N LEU A 7 -10.74 8.31 14.57
CA LEU A 7 -10.21 9.48 13.89
C LEU A 7 -8.78 9.23 13.38
N ASP A 8 -7.94 8.61 14.20
CA ASP A 8 -6.56 8.27 13.84
C ASP A 8 -6.48 7.24 12.71
N ALA A 9 -7.39 6.26 12.69
CA ALA A 9 -7.48 5.27 11.63
C ALA A 9 -7.87 5.93 10.28
N ASP A 10 -8.81 6.87 10.28
CA ASP A 10 -9.24 7.59 9.06
C ASP A 10 -8.15 8.51 8.52
N ILE A 11 -7.48 9.27 9.40
CA ILE A 11 -6.34 10.14 9.03
C ILE A 11 -5.20 9.31 8.42
N ARG A 12 -4.86 8.17 9.02
CA ARG A 12 -3.86 7.24 8.45
C ARG A 12 -4.32 6.72 7.09
N GLN A 13 -5.60 6.39 6.94
CA GLN A 13 -6.13 5.87 5.67
C GLN A 13 -6.02 6.92 4.55
N LYS A 14 -6.40 8.16 4.83
CA LYS A 14 -6.30 9.27 3.88
C LYS A 14 -4.84 9.54 3.50
N LYS A 15 -3.94 9.59 4.48
CA LYS A 15 -2.49 9.78 4.25
C LYS A 15 -1.88 8.65 3.41
N LEU A 16 -2.27 7.40 3.67
CA LEU A 16 -1.78 6.25 2.93
C LEU A 16 -2.15 6.36 1.44
N LYS A 17 -3.41 6.71 1.12
CA LYS A 17 -3.90 6.86 -0.26
C LYS A 17 -3.07 7.83 -1.10
N TRP A 18 -2.60 8.94 -0.53
CA TRP A 18 -1.74 9.90 -1.24
C TRP A 18 -0.33 9.36 -1.47
N ILE A 19 0.21 8.60 -0.52
CA ILE A 19 1.55 7.99 -0.63
C ILE A 19 1.55 6.92 -1.74
N GLU A 20 0.44 6.19 -1.93
CA GLU A 20 0.27 5.21 -3.02
C GLU A 20 0.38 5.82 -4.43
N LEU A 21 0.13 7.12 -4.56
CA LEU A 21 0.18 7.86 -5.83
C LEU A 21 1.57 8.40 -6.17
N ILE A 22 2.52 8.39 -5.23
CA ILE A 22 3.87 8.93 -5.44
C ILE A 22 4.56 8.27 -6.65
N PRO A 23 4.58 6.93 -6.81
CA PRO A 23 5.25 6.31 -7.95
C PRO A 23 4.63 6.72 -9.30
N ALA A 24 3.30 6.77 -9.41
CA ALA A 24 2.63 7.23 -10.62
C ALA A 24 2.89 8.71 -10.90
N PHE A 25 2.89 9.56 -9.87
CA PHE A 25 3.19 10.97 -10.03
C PHE A 25 4.60 11.19 -10.57
N LEU A 26 5.59 10.44 -10.08
CA LEU A 26 6.96 10.49 -10.59
C LEU A 26 7.06 10.04 -12.05
N VAL A 27 6.35 8.96 -12.43
CA VAL A 27 6.29 8.51 -13.83
C VAL A 27 5.64 9.56 -14.72
N LEU A 28 4.55 10.18 -14.28
CA LEU A 28 3.86 11.23 -15.01
C LEU A 28 4.78 12.43 -15.24
N LEU A 29 5.57 12.81 -14.24
CA LEU A 29 6.54 13.90 -14.33
C LEU A 29 7.63 13.58 -15.37
N LEU A 30 8.13 12.35 -15.42
CA LEU A 30 9.06 11.89 -16.46
C LEU A 30 8.44 11.94 -17.85
N LEU A 31 7.17 11.56 -18.00
CA LEU A 31 6.46 11.66 -19.28
C LEU A 31 6.32 13.10 -19.76
N ILE A 32 5.89 14.01 -18.88
CA ILE A 32 5.75 15.44 -19.19
C ILE A 32 7.10 16.00 -19.62
N TRP A 33 8.17 15.66 -18.90
CA TRP A 33 9.52 16.07 -19.23
C TRP A 33 9.95 15.57 -20.63
N LYS A 34 9.67 14.31 -20.97
CA LYS A 34 9.96 13.76 -22.31
C LYS A 34 9.18 14.48 -23.41
N ILE A 35 7.89 14.75 -23.19
CA ILE A 35 7.04 15.48 -24.15
C ILE A 35 7.62 16.88 -24.41
N GLN A 36 7.96 17.60 -23.33
CA GLN A 36 8.56 18.93 -23.43
C GLN A 36 9.87 18.90 -24.23
N LYS A 37 10.74 17.92 -23.98
CA LYS A 37 11.99 17.77 -24.74
C LYS A 37 11.75 17.44 -26.21
N SER A 38 10.80 16.54 -26.50
CA SER A 38 10.45 16.15 -27.87
C SER A 38 9.94 17.35 -28.68
N LEU A 39 9.14 18.22 -28.06
CA LEU A 39 8.65 19.46 -28.67
C LEU A 39 9.77 20.46 -28.94
N ALA A 40 10.73 20.58 -28.02
CA ALA A 40 11.85 21.52 -28.16
C ALA A 40 12.86 21.11 -29.25
N GLU A 41 13.16 19.82 -29.38
CA GLU A 41 14.22 19.32 -30.26
C GLU A 41 13.73 18.98 -31.70
N HIS A 42 12.44 19.21 -32.03
CA HIS A 42 11.81 18.78 -33.30
C HIS A 42 12.08 17.30 -33.65
N TYR A 43 12.34 16.49 -32.63
CA TYR A 43 12.67 15.08 -32.81
C TYR A 43 11.39 14.29 -33.08
N LEU A 44 11.39 13.51 -34.16
CA LEU A 44 10.32 12.55 -34.44
C LEU A 44 10.22 11.58 -33.27
N PHE A 45 8.99 11.36 -32.78
CA PHE A 45 8.70 10.39 -31.72
C PHE A 45 9.36 9.05 -32.06
N GLU A 46 10.40 8.70 -31.33
CA GLU A 46 11.06 7.41 -31.45
C GLU A 46 10.05 6.30 -31.10
N SER A 47 9.97 5.23 -31.89
CA SER A 47 8.98 4.15 -31.71
C SER A 47 9.03 3.53 -30.30
N LEU A 48 10.22 3.45 -29.70
CA LEU A 48 10.46 3.06 -28.30
C LEU A 48 9.78 3.98 -27.29
N SER A 49 9.72 5.29 -27.58
CA SER A 49 9.03 6.26 -26.72
C SER A 49 7.51 6.03 -26.76
N ALA A 50 6.93 5.70 -27.92
CA ALA A 50 5.50 5.41 -28.06
C ALA A 50 5.06 4.19 -27.23
N VAL A 51 5.85 3.12 -27.24
CA VAL A 51 5.57 1.90 -26.45
C VAL A 51 5.46 2.22 -24.96
N GLY A 52 6.37 3.01 -24.43
CA GLY A 52 6.31 3.32 -23.01
C GLY A 52 5.22 4.34 -22.63
N PHE A 53 4.83 5.26 -23.54
CA PHE A 53 3.66 6.11 -23.31
C PHE A 53 2.40 5.25 -23.20
N ALA A 54 2.27 4.25 -24.09
CA ALA A 54 1.18 3.28 -24.01
C ALA A 54 1.23 2.46 -22.71
N LEU A 55 2.41 1.97 -22.32
CA LEU A 55 2.57 1.16 -21.10
C LEU A 55 2.22 1.93 -19.83
N VAL A 56 2.65 3.19 -19.72
CA VAL A 56 2.30 4.07 -18.60
C VAL A 56 0.82 4.46 -18.65
N GLY A 57 0.28 4.76 -19.84
CA GLY A 57 -1.14 5.06 -20.01
C GLY A 57 -2.04 3.91 -19.56
N ILE A 58 -1.69 2.68 -19.94
CA ILE A 58 -2.37 1.46 -19.50
C ILE A 58 -2.25 1.29 -17.98
N ALA A 59 -1.06 1.47 -17.40
CA ALA A 59 -0.87 1.42 -15.96
C ALA A 59 -1.75 2.46 -15.23
N GLY A 60 -1.84 3.68 -15.77
CA GLY A 60 -2.71 4.74 -15.26
C GLY A 60 -4.20 4.39 -15.36
N ALA A 61 -4.65 3.77 -16.45
CA ALA A 61 -6.02 3.31 -16.58
C ALA A 61 -6.35 2.21 -15.55
N ILE A 62 -5.45 1.23 -15.38
CA ILE A 62 -5.61 0.12 -14.42
C ILE A 62 -5.76 0.61 -12.97
N TYR A 63 -5.16 1.77 -12.63
CA TYR A 63 -5.32 2.38 -11.31
C TYR A 63 -6.79 2.57 -10.90
N PHE A 64 -7.67 2.92 -11.84
CA PHE A 64 -9.09 3.14 -11.56
C PHE A 64 -9.89 1.84 -11.40
N PHE A 65 -9.46 0.75 -12.04
CA PHE A 65 -10.15 -0.53 -11.99
C PHE A 65 -9.72 -1.37 -10.79
N ASN A 66 -8.41 -1.53 -10.58
CA ASN A 66 -7.89 -2.39 -9.54
C ASN A 66 -6.50 -1.95 -9.06
N LYS A 67 -6.48 -1.43 -7.82
CA LYS A 67 -5.24 -0.98 -7.16
C LYS A 67 -4.18 -2.08 -7.03
N SER A 68 -4.56 -3.33 -6.81
CA SER A 68 -3.59 -4.44 -6.69
C SER A 68 -2.91 -4.71 -8.03
N ILE A 69 -3.69 -4.78 -9.11
CA ILE A 69 -3.14 -5.01 -10.46
C ILE A 69 -2.23 -3.84 -10.87
N TYR A 70 -2.64 -2.60 -10.55
CA TYR A 70 -1.84 -1.40 -10.79
C TYR A 70 -0.42 -1.50 -10.20
N TYR A 71 -0.25 -1.99 -8.97
CA TYR A 71 1.08 -2.15 -8.38
C TYR A 71 1.97 -3.11 -9.17
N TYR A 72 1.41 -4.22 -9.65
CA TYR A 72 2.13 -5.17 -10.49
C TYR A 72 2.43 -4.59 -11.88
N THR A 73 1.48 -3.87 -12.49
CA THR A 73 1.70 -3.21 -13.77
C THR A 73 2.80 -2.16 -13.67
N LEU A 74 2.80 -1.32 -12.64
CA LEU A 74 3.86 -0.35 -12.40
C LEU A 74 5.22 -1.02 -12.16
N LEU A 75 5.25 -2.15 -11.46
CA LEU A 75 6.48 -2.92 -11.28
C LEU A 75 7.05 -3.35 -12.63
N VAL A 76 6.20 -3.84 -13.54
CA VAL A 76 6.60 -4.19 -14.91
C VAL A 76 7.09 -2.97 -15.69
N VAL A 77 6.41 -1.82 -15.58
CA VAL A 77 6.85 -0.55 -16.19
C VAL A 77 8.25 -0.17 -15.70
N PHE A 78 8.51 -0.27 -14.39
CA PHE A 78 9.81 0.08 -13.83
C PHE A 78 10.91 -0.90 -14.25
N ILE A 79 10.63 -2.19 -14.29
CA ILE A 79 11.58 -3.19 -14.79
C ILE A 79 11.87 -2.96 -16.28
N ALA A 80 10.84 -2.69 -17.09
CA ALA A 80 10.99 -2.36 -18.50
C ALA A 80 11.87 -1.10 -18.69
N GLY A 81 11.65 -0.07 -17.87
CA GLY A 81 12.51 1.11 -17.89
C GLY A 81 13.94 0.82 -17.43
N LEU A 82 14.10 -0.04 -16.43
CA LEU A 82 15.40 -0.42 -15.89
C LEU A 82 16.27 -1.13 -16.94
N ILE A 83 15.69 -2.00 -17.78
CA ILE A 83 16.41 -2.69 -18.86
C ILE A 83 16.58 -1.86 -20.14
N GLY A 84 16.18 -0.58 -20.12
CA GLY A 84 16.31 0.33 -21.24
C GLY A 84 15.26 0.18 -22.33
N LEU A 85 14.17 -0.56 -22.07
CA LEU A 85 13.03 -0.66 -22.99
C LEU A 85 12.23 0.65 -23.05
N LEU A 86 12.32 1.49 -22.01
CA LEU A 86 11.69 2.80 -21.94
C LEU A 86 12.74 3.92 -22.00
N ASN A 87 12.59 4.84 -22.95
CA ASN A 87 13.55 5.93 -23.17
C ASN A 87 12.98 7.29 -22.71
N PHE A 88 12.55 7.38 -21.43
CA PHE A 88 11.91 8.58 -20.85
C PHE A 88 12.80 9.44 -19.98
N THR A 89 14.05 9.03 -19.80
CA THR A 89 14.89 9.59 -18.76
C THR A 89 15.70 10.77 -19.26
N PRO A 90 15.88 11.80 -18.41
CA PRO A 90 16.69 12.96 -18.73
C PRO A 90 18.18 12.67 -18.75
N VAL A 91 18.56 11.58 -18.10
CA VAL A 91 19.93 11.21 -17.85
C VAL A 91 20.40 10.29 -18.98
N LYS A 92 21.42 10.74 -19.74
CA LYS A 92 22.06 9.89 -20.77
C LYS A 92 22.98 8.82 -20.18
N TYR A 93 23.28 8.89 -18.89
CA TYR A 93 24.08 7.90 -18.19
C TYR A 93 23.31 6.59 -18.08
N SER A 94 23.84 5.58 -18.76
CA SER A 94 23.39 4.21 -18.63
C SER A 94 24.58 3.32 -18.39
N PHE A 95 24.43 2.39 -17.47
CA PHE A 95 25.43 1.35 -17.26
C PHE A 95 25.04 0.16 -18.12
N SER A 96 25.91 -0.25 -19.03
CA SER A 96 25.65 -1.45 -19.84
C SER A 96 26.41 -2.62 -19.23
N VAL A 97 25.69 -3.66 -18.84
CA VAL A 97 26.30 -4.96 -18.56
C VAL A 97 25.95 -5.85 -19.77
N ILE A 98 26.96 -6.10 -20.60
CA ILE A 98 26.83 -6.85 -21.86
C ILE A 98 25.87 -6.12 -22.84
N PHE A 99 24.62 -6.59 -22.96
CA PHE A 99 23.59 -6.07 -23.89
C PHE A 99 22.44 -5.34 -23.18
N ILE A 100 22.39 -5.36 -21.85
CA ILE A 100 21.30 -4.74 -21.09
C ILE A 100 21.75 -3.35 -20.63
N ARG A 101 21.00 -2.34 -21.05
CA ARG A 101 21.22 -0.94 -20.67
C ARG A 101 20.47 -0.65 -19.38
N PHE A 102 21.19 -0.39 -18.30
CA PHE A 102 20.61 -0.03 -17.00
C PHE A 102 20.43 1.46 -16.85
N ASP A 103 19.19 1.86 -16.55
CA ASP A 103 18.86 3.25 -16.24
C ASP A 103 18.75 3.48 -14.72
N PRO A 104 19.65 4.29 -14.13
CA PRO A 104 19.66 4.53 -12.69
C PRO A 104 18.40 5.27 -12.20
N VAL A 105 17.71 6.03 -13.05
CA VAL A 105 16.47 6.72 -12.67
C VAL A 105 15.39 5.69 -12.40
N PHE A 106 15.22 4.70 -13.29
CA PHE A 106 14.25 3.63 -13.09
C PHE A 106 14.58 2.74 -11.89
N LEU A 107 15.86 2.59 -11.53
CA LEU A 107 16.25 1.90 -10.29
C LEU A 107 15.75 2.64 -9.04
N VAL A 108 15.87 3.97 -9.02
CA VAL A 108 15.35 4.79 -7.91
C VAL A 108 13.82 4.72 -7.85
N LEU A 109 13.13 4.84 -9.00
CA LEU A 109 11.67 4.71 -9.03
C LEU A 109 11.21 3.32 -8.57
N LEU A 110 11.92 2.26 -8.96
CA LEU A 110 11.65 0.90 -8.51
C LEU A 110 11.81 0.79 -6.98
N GLY A 111 12.88 1.35 -6.41
CA GLY A 111 13.09 1.38 -4.97
C GLY A 111 11.97 2.10 -4.22
N VAL A 112 11.58 3.28 -4.69
CA VAL A 112 10.46 4.05 -4.12
C VAL A 112 9.15 3.24 -4.20
N HIS A 113 8.88 2.62 -5.34
CA HIS A 113 7.70 1.78 -5.54
C HIS A 113 7.63 0.62 -4.56
N LEU A 114 8.75 -0.09 -4.35
CA LEU A 114 8.81 -1.22 -3.42
C LEU A 114 8.57 -0.78 -1.97
N ILE A 115 9.13 0.36 -1.55
CA ILE A 115 8.89 0.92 -0.20
C ILE A 115 7.42 1.26 0.00
N VAL A 116 6.79 1.92 -0.99
CA VAL A 116 5.37 2.27 -0.95
C VAL A 116 4.49 1.02 -0.94
N PHE A 117 4.80 0.04 -1.78
CA PHE A 117 4.08 -1.23 -1.87
C PHE A 117 4.14 -2.01 -0.55
N TYR A 118 5.33 -2.12 0.05
CA TYR A 118 5.51 -2.79 1.33
C TYR A 118 4.66 -2.13 2.44
N LYS A 119 4.71 -0.79 2.54
CA LYS A 119 3.89 -0.04 3.51
C LYS A 119 2.39 -0.25 3.28
N SER A 120 1.94 -0.32 2.02
CA SER A 120 0.53 -0.58 1.71
C SER A 120 0.12 -1.99 2.20
N ILE A 121 0.93 -3.01 1.95
CA ILE A 121 0.69 -4.38 2.43
C ILE A 121 0.66 -4.45 3.96
N GLU A 122 1.67 -3.89 4.62
CA GLU A 122 1.78 -3.90 6.08
C GLU A 122 0.54 -3.27 6.75
N SER A 123 0.09 -2.13 6.23
CA SER A 123 -1.12 -1.47 6.73
C SER A 123 -2.40 -2.31 6.56
N ARG A 124 -2.48 -3.14 5.51
CA ARG A 124 -3.61 -4.04 5.28
C ARG A 124 -3.53 -5.23 6.24
N ALA A 125 -2.34 -5.78 6.44
CA ALA A 125 -2.11 -6.87 7.38
C ALA A 125 -2.45 -6.47 8.83
N GLN A 126 -2.05 -5.26 9.25
CA GLN A 126 -2.39 -4.73 10.58
C GLN A 126 -3.91 -4.57 10.76
N ARG A 127 -4.60 -3.99 9.77
CA ARG A 127 -6.07 -3.86 9.81
C ARG A 127 -6.79 -5.20 9.86
N ASN A 128 -6.34 -6.17 9.06
CA ASN A 128 -6.93 -7.52 9.09
C ASN A 128 -6.72 -8.19 10.45
N LYS A 129 -5.56 -7.97 11.08
CA LYS A 129 -5.27 -8.47 12.43
C LYS A 129 -6.16 -7.81 13.48
N GLU A 130 -6.36 -6.50 13.42
CA GLU A 130 -7.26 -5.76 14.32
C GLU A 130 -8.72 -6.19 14.15
N ALA A 131 -9.21 -6.29 12.91
CA ALA A 131 -10.56 -6.77 12.62
C ALA A 131 -10.78 -8.21 13.12
N SER A 132 -9.80 -9.09 12.89
CA SER A 132 -9.85 -10.48 13.38
C SER A 132 -9.82 -10.55 14.92
N ARG A 133 -9.09 -9.63 15.57
CA ARG A 133 -9.06 -9.52 17.03
C ARG A 133 -10.41 -9.07 17.56
N HIS A 134 -11.04 -8.09 16.92
CA HIS A 134 -12.38 -7.62 17.31
C HIS A 134 -13.43 -8.73 17.19
N GLN A 135 -13.41 -9.46 16.07
CA GLN A 135 -14.32 -10.59 15.86
C GLN A 135 -14.12 -11.70 16.92
N GLN A 136 -12.88 -11.93 17.36
CA GLN A 136 -12.60 -12.86 18.46
C GLN A 136 -13.15 -12.34 19.80
N ILE A 137 -12.98 -11.05 20.10
CA ILE A 137 -13.54 -10.42 21.31
C ILE A 137 -15.07 -10.57 21.32
N ASP A 138 -15.75 -10.25 20.22
CA ASP A 138 -17.20 -10.38 20.10
C ASP A 138 -17.68 -11.83 20.24
N SER A 139 -16.94 -12.78 19.67
CA SER A 139 -17.21 -14.21 19.85
C SER A 139 -17.12 -14.62 21.32
N PHE A 140 -16.09 -14.15 22.04
CA PHE A 140 -15.95 -14.41 23.47
C PHE A 140 -17.03 -13.72 24.29
N LYS A 141 -17.43 -12.49 23.95
CA LYS A 141 -18.54 -11.81 24.62
C LYS A 141 -19.83 -12.61 24.51
N SER A 142 -20.15 -13.12 23.33
CA SER A 142 -21.32 -13.97 23.14
C SER A 142 -21.26 -15.23 24.01
N LYS A 143 -20.10 -15.88 24.11
CA LYS A 143 -19.90 -17.08 24.95
C LYS A 143 -19.95 -16.79 26.45
N PHE A 144 -19.62 -15.57 26.86
CA PHE A 144 -19.57 -15.17 28.27
C PHE A 144 -20.81 -14.41 28.72
N ARG A 145 -21.81 -14.24 27.84
CA ARG A 145 -23.02 -13.45 28.12
C ARG A 145 -23.78 -13.96 29.35
N ASP A 146 -23.87 -15.27 29.49
CA ASP A 146 -24.61 -15.93 30.57
C ASP A 146 -23.78 -16.11 31.85
N LYS A 147 -22.51 -15.71 31.85
CA LYS A 147 -21.63 -15.83 33.01
C LYS A 147 -21.96 -14.80 34.09
N THR A 148 -21.78 -15.20 35.34
CA THR A 148 -21.97 -14.32 36.50
C THR A 148 -20.81 -13.33 36.66
N VAL A 149 -21.00 -12.28 37.46
CA VAL A 149 -19.98 -11.25 37.71
C VAL A 149 -18.71 -11.87 38.32
N ASP A 150 -18.86 -12.83 39.23
CA ASP A 150 -17.72 -13.50 39.87
C ASP A 150 -16.97 -14.41 38.90
N GLU A 151 -17.69 -15.09 38.00
CA GLU A 151 -17.08 -15.87 36.92
C GLU A 151 -16.33 -15.00 35.92
N LEU A 152 -16.87 -13.83 35.56
CA LEU A 152 -16.19 -12.88 34.67
C LEU A 152 -14.92 -12.31 35.33
N LYS A 153 -14.94 -12.05 36.65
CA LYS A 153 -13.73 -11.64 37.40
C LYS A 153 -12.67 -12.74 37.43
N ALA A 154 -13.08 -13.99 37.62
CA ALA A 154 -12.15 -15.11 37.56
C ALA A 154 -11.47 -15.22 36.18
N LEU A 155 -12.22 -14.99 35.09
CA LEU A 155 -11.70 -15.04 33.73
C LEU A 155 -10.66 -13.95 33.42
N THR A 156 -10.79 -12.74 33.99
CA THR A 156 -9.81 -11.66 33.78
C THR A 156 -8.50 -11.91 34.52
N GLN A 157 -8.55 -12.61 35.65
CA GLN A 157 -7.40 -12.87 36.52
C GLN A 157 -6.67 -14.19 36.23
N THR A 158 -7.29 -15.09 35.47
CA THR A 158 -6.70 -16.40 35.18
C THR A 158 -5.49 -16.28 34.24
N LYS A 159 -4.30 -16.67 34.74
CA LYS A 159 -3.08 -16.80 33.94
C LYS A 159 -3.25 -17.98 32.97
N GLY A 160 -3.36 -17.68 31.67
CA GLY A 160 -3.50 -18.68 30.60
C GLY A 160 -4.63 -18.39 29.61
N PHE A 161 -5.56 -17.49 29.96
CA PHE A 161 -6.56 -17.03 29.00
C PHE A 161 -5.93 -16.12 27.95
N ARG A 162 -6.44 -16.24 26.71
CA ARG A 162 -6.10 -15.34 25.61
C ARG A 162 -6.50 -13.92 25.96
N GLU A 163 -5.71 -12.95 25.52
CA GLU A 163 -5.93 -11.53 25.83
C GLU A 163 -7.28 -11.03 25.31
N GLU A 164 -7.76 -11.54 24.17
CA GLU A 164 -9.07 -11.25 23.61
C GLU A 164 -10.21 -11.73 24.51
N ALA A 165 -10.05 -12.88 25.17
CA ALA A 165 -11.03 -13.42 26.10
C ALA A 165 -11.06 -12.60 27.42
N LYS A 166 -9.90 -12.16 27.91
CA LYS A 166 -9.82 -11.27 29.06
C LYS A 166 -10.44 -9.90 28.77
N GLN A 167 -10.19 -9.35 27.58
CA GLN A 167 -10.83 -8.12 27.13
C GLN A 167 -12.35 -8.26 27.05
N ALA A 168 -12.86 -9.34 26.44
CA ALA A 168 -14.29 -9.61 26.38
C ALA A 168 -14.94 -9.68 27.77
N ALA A 169 -14.32 -10.39 28.72
CA ALA A 169 -14.80 -10.49 30.10
C ALA A 169 -14.76 -9.15 30.84
N THR A 170 -13.74 -8.33 30.59
CA THR A 170 -13.61 -6.99 31.18
C THR A 170 -14.68 -6.03 30.67
N GLU A 171 -15.00 -6.09 29.37
CA GLU A 171 -16.05 -5.26 28.77
C GLU A 171 -17.45 -5.65 29.27
N LEU A 172 -17.75 -6.95 29.37
CA LEU A 172 -19.00 -7.44 29.96
C LEU A 172 -19.15 -7.09 31.45
N LEU A 173 -18.06 -7.11 32.21
CA LEU A 173 -18.07 -6.65 33.61
C LEU A 173 -18.46 -5.19 33.74
N LYS A 174 -17.98 -4.33 32.85
CA LYS A 174 -18.36 -2.91 32.82
C LYS A 174 -19.82 -2.72 32.44
N GLU A 175 -20.34 -3.51 31.50
CA GLU A 175 -21.75 -3.46 31.10
C GLU A 175 -22.71 -3.97 32.19
N LYS A 176 -22.33 -4.99 32.98
CA LYS A 176 -23.17 -5.53 34.07
C LYS A 176 -23.00 -4.81 35.42
N GLY A 177 -21.95 -4.01 35.57
CA GLY A 177 -21.66 -3.24 36.79
C GLY A 177 -22.24 -1.82 36.78
N HIS A 178 -22.88 -1.42 35.68
CA HIS A 178 -23.78 -0.26 35.56
C HIS A 178 -25.23 -0.73 35.71
#